data_AF-A0AA45L2V5-F1
#
_entry.id   AF-A0AA45L2V5-F1
#
_cell.length_a   1.000
_cell.length_b   1.000
_cell.length_c   1.000
_cell.angle_alpha   90.00
_cell.angle_beta   90.00
_cell.angle_gamma   90.00
#
_symmetry.space_group_name_H-M   'P 1'
#
loop_
_entity.id
_entity.type
_entity.pdbx_description
1 polymer ?
#
loop_
_entity_poly.entity_id
_entity_poly.type
_entity_poly.pdbx_seq_one_letter_code
_entity_poly.pdbx_strand_id
1 'polypeptide(L)'
;MDAVRSAWTDLRRAHREDWYYVTLTTSGEGERLALTAWSEQALARVGDEGVRWSYADSPYCAWGEEWLAGVRFPRGDPDATLEAAVEALAVLDAEGAFGAGARRASLLLAAEVMPPDHTNTARVLRLNRSSVVLERWLAEAAE
;
A
#
# COMPACT_ATOMS: atom_id res chain seq x y z
N MET A 1 10.53 9.50 -1.95
CA MET A 1 10.45 8.56 -3.09
C MET A 1 11.42 7.39 -2.94
N ASP A 2 12.72 7.63 -2.80
CA ASP A 2 13.73 6.55 -2.72
C ASP A 2 13.50 5.53 -1.60
N ALA A 3 13.06 5.97 -0.42
CA ALA A 3 12.76 5.07 0.70
C ALA A 3 11.67 4.03 0.38
N VAL A 4 10.54 4.47 -0.20
CA VAL A 4 9.44 3.59 -0.60
C VAL A 4 9.89 2.62 -1.70
N ARG A 5 10.68 3.11 -2.67
CA ARG A 5 11.28 2.28 -3.72
C ARG A 5 12.19 1.19 -3.14
N SER A 6 13.03 1.54 -2.17
CA SER A 6 13.93 0.59 -1.51
C SER A 6 13.15 -0.46 -0.75
N ALA A 7 12.18 -0.07 0.09
CA ALA A 7 11.33 -1.01 0.82
C ALA A 7 10.57 -1.96 -0.13
N TRP A 8 9.95 -1.43 -1.19
CA TRP A 8 9.24 -2.26 -2.17
C TRP A 8 10.18 -3.19 -2.97
N THR A 9 11.36 -2.70 -3.34
CA THR A 9 12.34 -3.50 -4.09
C THR A 9 12.91 -4.61 -3.22
N ASP A 10 13.16 -4.32 -1.96
CA ASP A 10 13.64 -5.29 -0.97
C ASP A 10 12.60 -6.40 -0.76
N LEU A 11 11.34 -6.04 -0.49
CA LEU A 11 10.24 -7.01 -0.33
C LEU A 11 10.14 -7.97 -1.52
N ARG A 12 10.15 -7.45 -2.76
CA ARG A 12 10.07 -8.27 -3.97
C ARG A 12 11.31 -9.12 -4.24
N ARG A 13 12.47 -8.73 -3.71
CA ARG A 13 13.70 -9.55 -3.81
C ARG A 13 13.66 -10.70 -2.82
N ALA A 14 13.19 -10.45 -1.60
CA ALA A 14 13.01 -11.46 -0.57
C ALA A 14 11.89 -12.45 -0.95
N HIS A 15 10.81 -11.96 -1.58
CA HIS A 15 9.61 -12.75 -1.89
C HIS A 15 9.21 -12.58 -3.36
N ARG A 16 9.32 -13.66 -4.14
CA ARG A 16 8.85 -13.70 -5.53
C ARG A 16 7.41 -14.23 -5.58
N GLU A 17 6.46 -13.33 -5.38
CA GLU A 17 5.04 -13.64 -5.23
C GLU A 17 4.16 -12.80 -6.15
N ASP A 18 2.89 -13.19 -6.25
CA ASP A 18 1.87 -12.52 -7.05
C ASP A 18 1.11 -11.51 -6.17
N TRP A 19 1.63 -10.29 -6.16
CA TRP A 19 1.13 -9.17 -5.35
C TRP A 19 -0.19 -8.63 -5.90
N TYR A 20 -1.17 -8.42 -5.03
CA TYR A 20 -2.47 -7.82 -5.39
C TYR A 20 -2.81 -6.57 -4.59
N TYR A 21 -2.10 -6.28 -3.50
CA TYR A 21 -2.35 -5.10 -2.67
C TYR A 21 -1.04 -4.58 -2.10
N VAL A 22 -0.83 -3.27 -2.19
CA VAL A 22 0.28 -2.55 -1.56
C VAL A 22 -0.29 -1.26 -0.98
N THR A 23 -0.04 -1.03 0.31
CA THR A 23 -0.49 0.17 1.00
C THR A 23 0.67 0.85 1.72
N LEU A 24 0.63 2.19 1.73
CA LEU A 24 1.39 3.00 2.67
C LEU A 24 0.42 3.52 3.74
N THR A 25 0.64 3.12 4.99
CA THR A 25 -0.22 3.49 6.11
C THR A 25 0.45 4.50 7.04
N THR A 26 -0.34 5.37 7.66
CA THR A 26 0.09 6.24 8.76
C THR A 26 -0.96 6.30 9.87
N SER A 27 -0.56 6.65 11.09
CA SER A 27 -1.52 6.93 12.17
C SER A 27 -2.15 8.32 11.99
N GLY A 28 -3.22 8.60 12.74
CA GLY A 28 -3.80 9.96 12.80
C GLY A 28 -2.83 11.08 13.21
N GLU A 29 -1.65 10.75 13.74
CA GLU A 29 -0.59 11.73 14.06
C GLU A 29 0.31 12.07 12.84
N GLY A 30 0.26 11.24 11.78
CA GLY A 30 1.01 11.47 10.54
C GLY A 30 2.53 11.31 10.65
N GLU A 31 3.07 10.73 11.73
CA GLU A 31 4.52 10.85 11.98
C GLU A 31 5.40 9.97 11.07
N ARG A 32 4.83 8.87 10.56
CA ARG A 32 5.59 7.82 9.83
C ARG A 32 4.72 7.13 8.80
N LEU A 33 5.36 6.63 7.74
CA LEU A 33 4.75 5.69 6.81
C LEU A 33 5.22 4.27 7.13
N ALA A 34 4.32 3.32 6.98
CA ALA A 34 4.61 1.89 6.99
C ALA A 34 4.14 1.27 5.67
N LEU A 35 5.00 0.49 5.02
CA LEU A 35 4.63 -0.27 3.83
C LEU A 35 4.07 -1.62 4.23
N THR A 36 2.89 -1.95 3.73
CA THR A 36 2.31 -3.29 3.83
C THR A 36 1.95 -3.78 2.44
N ALA A 37 2.05 -5.08 2.21
CA ALA A 37 1.56 -5.70 0.98
C ALA A 37 0.85 -7.02 1.23
N TRP A 38 0.00 -7.44 0.31
CA TRP A 38 -0.52 -8.80 0.21
C TRP A 38 -0.22 -9.41 -1.15
N SER A 39 0.01 -10.72 -1.13
CA SER A 39 0.11 -11.58 -2.29
C SER A 39 -0.87 -12.75 -2.16
N GLU A 40 -1.20 -13.39 -3.27
CA GLU A 40 -2.04 -14.60 -3.26
C GLU A 40 -1.40 -15.72 -2.43
N GLN A 41 -0.06 -15.84 -2.49
CA GLN A 41 0.71 -16.80 -1.71
C GLN A 41 0.67 -16.49 -0.21
N ALA A 42 0.75 -15.23 0.19
CA ALA A 42 0.65 -14.84 1.59
C ALA A 42 -0.75 -15.10 2.14
N LEU A 43 -1.79 -14.76 1.38
CA LEU A 43 -3.17 -15.04 1.78
C LEU A 43 -3.41 -16.54 1.94
N ALA A 44 -2.95 -17.36 0.99
CA ALA A 44 -3.06 -18.80 1.07
C ALA A 44 -2.32 -19.40 2.29
N ARG A 45 -1.19 -18.83 2.71
CA ARG A 45 -0.48 -19.24 3.94
C ARG A 45 -1.24 -18.89 5.21
N VAL A 46 -1.88 -17.72 5.24
CA VAL A 46 -2.68 -17.27 6.38
C VAL A 46 -3.99 -18.07 6.48
N GLY A 47 -4.61 -18.38 5.33
CA GLY A 47 -5.78 -19.26 5.24
C GLY A 47 -7.09 -18.61 5.67
N ASP A 48 -7.11 -17.29 5.90
CA ASP A 48 -8.31 -16.51 6.20
C ASP A 48 -8.52 -15.45 5.11
N GLU A 49 -9.56 -15.63 4.30
CA GLU A 49 -9.94 -14.68 3.24
C GLU A 49 -10.43 -13.33 3.80
N GLY A 50 -10.90 -13.30 5.05
CA GLY A 50 -11.44 -12.10 5.69
C GLY A 50 -10.39 -11.01 5.96
N VAL A 51 -9.11 -11.37 5.97
CA VAL A 51 -8.00 -10.44 6.27
C VAL A 51 -7.26 -9.93 5.03
N ARG A 52 -7.73 -10.26 3.82
CA ARG A 52 -7.00 -9.99 2.56
C ARG A 52 -6.72 -8.51 2.25
N TRP A 53 -7.45 -7.60 2.89
CA TRP A 53 -7.25 -6.14 2.77
C TRP A 53 -6.77 -5.51 4.09
N SER A 54 -6.54 -6.32 5.12
CA SER A 54 -6.05 -5.83 6.40
C SER A 54 -4.56 -5.53 6.30
N TYR A 55 -4.20 -4.27 6.52
CA TYR A 55 -2.78 -3.89 6.61
C TYR A 55 -2.11 -4.53 7.84
N ALA A 56 -2.86 -4.79 8.92
CA ALA A 56 -2.30 -5.26 10.19
C ALA A 56 -2.05 -6.77 10.20
N ASP A 57 -2.91 -7.53 9.54
CA ASP A 57 -2.86 -8.99 9.51
C ASP A 57 -1.94 -9.54 8.41
N SER A 58 -1.43 -8.66 7.53
CA SER A 58 -0.47 -9.06 6.51
C SER A 58 0.81 -9.61 7.13
N PRO A 59 1.32 -10.76 6.64
CA PRO A 59 2.68 -11.22 6.96
C PRO A 59 3.79 -10.22 6.59
N TYR A 60 3.48 -9.22 5.77
CA TYR A 60 4.38 -8.15 5.32
C TYR A 60 4.01 -6.79 5.91
N CYS A 61 3.31 -6.77 7.05
CA CYS A 61 2.99 -5.55 7.77
C CYS A 61 4.26 -4.78 8.14
N ALA A 62 4.27 -3.47 7.82
CA ALA A 62 5.39 -2.56 8.08
C ALA A 62 6.75 -3.07 7.56
N TRP A 63 6.77 -3.66 6.36
CA TRP A 63 8.00 -4.11 5.74
C TRP A 63 8.96 -2.96 5.43
N GLY A 64 10.25 -3.18 5.67
CA GLY A 64 11.29 -2.23 5.30
C GLY A 64 11.25 -0.93 6.10
N GLU A 65 10.77 -0.99 7.35
CA GLU A 65 10.77 0.13 8.29
C GLU A 65 12.11 0.86 8.34
N GLU A 66 13.23 0.16 8.22
CA GLU A 66 14.57 0.74 8.22
C GLU A 66 14.79 1.74 7.06
N TRP A 67 14.14 1.54 5.92
CA TRP A 67 14.19 2.46 4.78
C TRP A 67 13.32 3.69 5.03
N LEU A 68 12.19 3.52 5.70
CA LEU A 68 11.19 4.56 5.94
C LEU A 68 11.49 5.38 7.21
N ALA A 69 12.24 4.83 8.16
CA ALA A 69 12.55 5.44 9.45
C ALA A 69 13.33 6.76 9.35
N GLY A 70 13.98 7.03 8.22
CA GLY A 70 14.66 8.30 7.94
C GLY A 70 13.76 9.40 7.37
N VAL A 71 12.57 9.04 6.86
CA VAL A 71 11.62 10.00 6.30
C VAL A 71 10.96 10.75 7.45
N ARG A 72 10.81 12.06 7.30
CA ARG A 72 10.22 12.94 8.32
C ARG A 72 9.04 13.66 7.69
N PHE A 73 7.94 13.67 8.42
CA PHE A 73 6.74 14.40 8.07
C PHE A 73 6.45 15.49 9.12
N PRO A 74 5.69 16.54 8.77
CA PRO A 74 5.19 17.48 9.76
C PRO A 74 4.36 16.73 10.82
N ARG A 75 4.61 17.02 12.11
CA ARG A 75 3.86 16.39 13.20
C ARG A 75 2.42 16.88 13.23
N GLY A 76 1.48 15.97 13.47
CA GLY A 76 0.06 16.29 13.60
C GLY A 76 -0.61 16.64 12.27
N ASP A 77 0.01 16.27 11.14
CA ASP A 77 -0.52 16.49 9.80
C ASP A 77 -0.51 15.16 9.01
N PRO A 78 -1.46 14.25 9.30
CA PRO A 78 -1.59 13.00 8.55
C PRO A 78 -1.91 13.25 7.07
N ASP A 79 -2.61 14.34 6.74
CA ASP A 79 -2.97 14.66 5.36
C ASP A 79 -1.72 14.94 4.52
N ALA A 80 -0.79 15.78 5.00
CA ALA A 80 0.48 16.01 4.31
C ALA A 80 1.29 14.72 4.13
N THR A 81 1.23 13.82 5.11
CA THR A 81 1.90 12.52 5.08
C THR A 81 1.30 11.58 4.04
N LEU A 82 -0.03 11.54 3.97
CA LEU A 82 -0.79 10.72 3.02
C LEU A 82 -0.66 11.26 1.59
N GLU A 83 -0.65 12.58 1.39
CA GLU A 83 -0.40 13.17 0.07
C GLU A 83 1.02 12.84 -0.42
N ALA A 84 2.02 12.88 0.46
CA ALA A 84 3.37 12.44 0.11
C ALA A 84 3.43 10.93 -0.21
N ALA A 85 2.62 10.11 0.45
CA ALA A 85 2.47 8.69 0.13
C ALA A 85 1.83 8.48 -1.25
N VAL A 86 0.74 9.19 -1.55
CA VAL A 86 0.06 9.16 -2.86
C VAL A 86 1.03 9.58 -3.97
N GLU A 87 1.76 10.68 -3.78
CA GLU A 87 2.75 11.14 -4.75
C GLU A 87 3.84 10.09 -4.97
N ALA A 88 4.41 9.53 -3.90
CA ALA A 88 5.44 8.52 -4.00
C ALA A 88 4.94 7.27 -4.76
N LEU A 89 3.75 6.78 -4.45
CA LEU A 89 3.16 5.63 -5.15
C LEU A 89 2.89 5.95 -6.61
N ALA A 90 2.34 7.12 -6.93
CA ALA A 90 2.05 7.52 -8.31
C ALA A 90 3.32 7.65 -9.17
N VAL A 91 4.38 8.26 -8.64
CA VAL A 91 5.66 8.36 -9.36
C VAL A 91 6.26 6.99 -9.60
N LEU A 92 6.32 6.14 -8.56
CA LEU A 92 6.87 4.78 -8.70
C LEU A 92 6.06 3.93 -9.68
N ASP A 93 4.74 4.12 -9.72
CA ASP A 93 3.87 3.44 -10.67
C ASP A 93 4.13 3.88 -12.12
N ALA A 94 4.26 5.18 -12.36
CA ALA A 94 4.62 5.71 -13.67
C ALA A 94 6.00 5.20 -14.15
N GLU A 95 6.92 4.95 -13.22
CA GLU A 95 8.23 4.35 -13.48
C GLU A 95 8.20 2.81 -13.62
N GLY A 96 7.03 2.19 -13.49
CA GLY A 96 6.82 0.75 -13.67
C GLY A 96 7.24 -0.11 -12.47
N ALA A 97 7.40 0.48 -11.28
CA ALA A 97 7.82 -0.25 -10.07
C ALA A 97 6.82 -1.34 -9.66
N PHE A 98 5.54 -1.16 -9.98
CA PHE A 98 4.44 -2.09 -9.67
C PHE A 98 4.03 -2.96 -10.85
N GLY A 99 4.88 -3.05 -11.88
CA GLY A 99 4.62 -3.83 -13.09
C GLY A 99 4.00 -3.02 -14.22
N ALA A 100 3.54 -3.71 -15.25
CA ALA A 100 2.93 -3.11 -16.45
C ALA A 100 1.81 -3.99 -17.00
N GLY A 101 0.88 -3.39 -17.74
CA GLY A 101 -0.24 -4.08 -18.37
C GLY A 101 -1.08 -4.86 -17.34
N ALA A 102 -1.35 -6.13 -17.62
CA ALA A 102 -2.15 -6.99 -16.75
C ALA A 102 -1.59 -7.12 -15.33
N ARG A 103 -0.25 -7.17 -15.16
CA ARG A 103 0.38 -7.27 -13.84
C ARG A 103 0.16 -6.04 -12.97
N ARG A 104 0.11 -4.86 -13.58
CA ARG A 104 -0.24 -3.64 -12.85
C ARG A 104 -1.74 -3.55 -12.59
N ALA A 105 -2.56 -3.98 -13.54
CA ALA A 105 -4.02 -3.99 -13.40
C ALA A 105 -4.52 -4.96 -12.33
N SER A 106 -3.73 -5.97 -11.95
CA SER A 106 -4.04 -6.91 -10.86
C SER A 106 -3.57 -6.46 -9.48
N LEU A 107 -2.94 -5.29 -9.36
CA LEU A 107 -2.37 -4.78 -8.12
C LEU A 107 -3.10 -3.50 -7.70
N LEU A 108 -3.58 -3.44 -6.46
CA LEU A 108 -4.17 -2.25 -5.86
C LEU A 108 -3.10 -1.46 -5.10
N LEU A 109 -2.98 -0.16 -5.36
CA LEU A 109 -2.18 0.77 -4.57
C LEU A 109 -3.07 1.57 -3.61
N ALA A 110 -2.69 1.67 -2.34
CA ALA A 110 -3.43 2.42 -1.35
C ALA A 110 -2.52 3.33 -0.51
N ALA A 111 -3.10 4.41 -0.01
CA ALA A 111 -2.50 5.28 0.99
C ALA A 111 -3.56 5.53 2.06
N GLU A 112 -3.32 5.01 3.27
CA GLU A 112 -4.37 4.81 4.26
C GLU A 112 -4.01 5.38 5.64
N VAL A 113 -5.00 5.93 6.34
CA VAL A 113 -4.86 6.41 7.72
C VAL A 113 -5.42 5.39 8.72
N MET A 114 -4.90 5.40 9.94
CA MET A 114 -5.33 4.57 11.06
C MET A 114 -5.79 5.43 12.26
N PRO A 115 -7.00 5.22 12.82
CA PRO A 115 -8.04 4.30 12.33
C PRO A 115 -8.53 4.73 10.94
N PRO A 116 -9.04 3.77 10.14
CA PRO A 116 -9.43 4.08 8.78
C PRO A 116 -10.62 5.04 8.73
N ASP A 117 -10.62 5.88 7.69
CA ASP A 117 -11.70 6.80 7.39
C ASP A 117 -12.06 6.81 5.90
N HIS A 118 -13.22 7.40 5.59
CA HIS A 118 -13.77 7.56 4.24
C HIS A 118 -12.81 8.24 3.23
N THR A 119 -11.77 8.95 3.68
CA THR A 119 -10.81 9.60 2.79
C THR A 119 -9.82 8.59 2.17
N ASN A 120 -9.71 7.39 2.74
CA ASN A 120 -8.94 6.26 2.17
C ASN A 120 -9.43 5.91 0.77
N THR A 121 -10.75 5.74 0.60
CA THR A 121 -11.39 5.43 -0.69
C THR A 121 -11.03 6.45 -1.77
N ALA A 122 -11.03 7.74 -1.44
CA ALA A 122 -10.66 8.80 -2.38
C ALA A 122 -9.20 8.70 -2.86
N ARG A 123 -8.27 8.35 -1.97
CA ARG A 123 -6.85 8.15 -2.32
C ARG A 123 -6.63 6.91 -3.18
N VAL A 124 -7.30 5.79 -2.86
CA VAL A 124 -7.25 4.56 -3.67
C VAL A 124 -7.74 4.83 -5.10
N LEU A 125 -8.83 5.58 -5.27
CA LEU A 125 -9.35 5.93 -6.59
C LEU A 125 -8.40 6.85 -7.40
N ARG A 126 -7.60 7.69 -6.74
CA ARG A 126 -6.56 8.51 -7.41
C ARG A 126 -5.39 7.68 -7.92
N LEU A 127 -5.06 6.58 -7.23
CA LEU A 127 -3.89 5.74 -7.52
C LEU A 127 -4.16 4.60 -8.51
N ASN A 128 -5.43 4.28 -8.79
CA ASN A 128 -5.79 3.10 -9.57
C ASN A 128 -6.75 3.44 -10.70
N ARG A 129 -6.53 2.81 -11.86
CA ARG A 129 -7.52 2.77 -12.94
C ARG A 129 -8.56 1.68 -12.65
N SER A 130 -9.70 1.75 -13.33
CA SER A 130 -10.72 0.69 -13.31
C SER A 130 -10.08 -0.67 -13.60
N SER A 131 -10.30 -1.63 -12.71
CA SER A 131 -9.75 -2.97 -12.74
C SER A 131 -10.57 -3.89 -11.83
N VAL A 132 -10.46 -5.20 -12.06
CA VAL A 132 -11.15 -6.22 -11.25
C VAL A 132 -10.70 -6.16 -9.78
N VAL A 133 -9.41 -5.88 -9.51
CA VAL A 133 -8.90 -5.79 -8.13
C VAL A 133 -9.46 -4.56 -7.42
N LEU A 134 -9.63 -3.43 -8.13
CA LEU A 134 -10.24 -2.22 -7.57
C LEU A 134 -11.74 -2.45 -7.30
N GLU A 135 -12.48 -3.04 -8.23
CA GLU A 135 -13.89 -3.36 -8.04
C GLU A 135 -14.11 -4.30 -6.85
N ARG A 136 -13.22 -5.27 -6.68
CA ARG A 136 -13.25 -6.18 -5.54
C ARG A 136 -12.98 -5.46 -4.23
N TRP A 137 -11.92 -4.65 -4.16
CA TRP A 137 -11.62 -3.87 -2.96
C TRP A 137 -12.77 -2.91 -2.62
N LEU A 138 -13.38 -2.26 -3.61
CA LEU A 138 -14.55 -1.39 -3.40
C LEU A 138 -15.76 -2.14 -2.81
N ALA A 139 -15.95 -3.40 -3.17
CA ALA A 139 -17.05 -4.21 -2.66
C ALA A 139 -16.80 -4.78 -1.25
N GLU A 140 -15.53 -5.01 -0.91
CA GLU A 140 -15.15 -5.78 0.28
C GLU A 140 -14.55 -4.93 1.41
N ALA A 141 -13.89 -3.80 1.10
CA ALA A 141 -13.05 -3.06 2.04
C ALA A 141 -13.15 -1.53 1.97
N ALA A 142 -13.77 -0.96 0.94
CA ALA A 142 -13.95 0.49 0.89
C ALA A 142 -14.87 0.99 2.01
N GLU A 143 -14.49 2.14 2.56
CA GLU A 143 -15.24 2.89 3.58
C GLU A 143 -16.07 4.02 2.99
#